data_AF-A0A2S8S6F3-F1
#
_entry.id   AF-A0A2S8S6F3-F1
#
_cell.length_a   1.000
_cell.length_b   1.000
_cell.length_c   1.000
_cell.angle_alpha   90.00
_cell.angle_beta   90.00
_cell.angle_gamma   90.00
#
_symmetry.space_group_name_H-M   'P 1'
#
loop_
_entity.id
_entity.type
_entity.pdbx_description
1 polymer ?
#
loop_
_entity_poly.entity_id
_entity_poly.type
_entity_poly.pdbx_seq_one_letter_code
_entity_poly.pdbx_strand_id
1 'polypeptide(L)'
;MTQGMKIVAPKEQHEAFRLKLIGLFRQHQYTVDAQEMLAISSYFVGQLIALQDQRKVTPEQAMQIVQANLAEGNRQVVRNLMEQTGGMA
;
A
#
# COMPACT_ATOMS: atom_id res chain seq x y z
N MET A 1 21.81 6.49 -15.78
CA MET A 1 22.08 6.31 -14.34
C MET A 1 20.76 5.91 -13.68
N THR A 2 20.52 4.62 -13.51
CA THR A 2 19.35 4.08 -12.81
C THR A 2 19.50 4.43 -11.34
N GLN A 3 18.78 5.45 -10.88
CA GLN A 3 18.69 5.77 -9.47
C GLN A 3 18.11 4.53 -8.78
N GLY A 4 18.97 3.80 -8.06
CA GLY A 4 18.60 2.61 -7.33
C GLY A 4 17.38 2.94 -6.47
N MET A 5 16.30 2.19 -6.70
CA MET A 5 15.11 2.18 -5.87
C MET A 5 15.58 2.19 -4.41
N LYS A 6 15.26 3.27 -3.67
CA LYS A 6 15.56 3.34 -2.24
C LYS A 6 14.73 2.22 -1.61
N ILE A 7 15.34 1.05 -1.42
CA ILE A 7 14.83 0.05 -0.50
C ILE A 7 15.00 0.70 0.85
N VAL A 8 13.97 1.41 1.29
CA VAL A 8 13.84 1.77 2.68
C VAL A 8 13.70 0.43 3.38
N ALA A 9 14.79 -0.07 3.99
CA ALA A 9 14.74 -1.27 4.83
C ALA A 9 13.52 -1.10 5.74
N PRO A 10 12.55 -2.04 5.73
CA PRO A 10 11.38 -1.94 6.57
C PRO A 10 11.86 -1.84 8.02
N LYS A 11 11.90 -0.63 8.55
CA LYS A 11 12.11 -0.44 9.98
C LYS A 11 10.85 -0.99 10.63
N GLU A 12 10.98 -1.64 11.77
CA GLU A 12 9.83 -2.15 12.54
C GLU A 12 8.72 -1.10 12.70
N GLN A 13 9.12 0.18 12.75
CA GLN A 13 8.23 1.34 12.78
C GLN A 13 7.32 1.49 11.56
N HIS A 14 7.79 1.16 10.34
CA HIS A 14 6.98 1.20 9.13
C HIS A 14 5.91 0.09 9.14
N GLU A 15 6.28 -1.09 9.63
CA GLU A 15 5.35 -2.20 9.79
C GLU A 15 4.29 -1.90 10.86
N ALA A 16 4.73 -1.39 12.02
CA ALA A 16 3.83 -0.97 13.08
C ALA A 16 2.85 0.11 12.60
N PHE A 17 3.31 1.06 11.77
CA PHE A 17 2.45 2.06 11.17
C PHE A 17 1.44 1.45 10.18
N ARG A 18 1.89 0.57 9.28
CA ARG A 18 1.02 -0.14 8.34
C ARG A 18 -0.06 -0.95 9.08
N LEU A 19 0.30 -1.66 10.15
CA LEU A 19 -0.65 -2.43 10.96
C LEU A 19 -1.67 -1.52 11.67
N LYS A 20 -1.28 -0.33 12.12
CA LYS A 20 -2.22 0.66 12.66
C LYS A 20 -3.21 1.14 11.60
N LEU A 21 -2.76 1.43 10.38
CA LEU A 21 -3.64 1.79 9.26
C LEU A 21 -4.64 0.65 8.95
N ILE A 22 -4.16 -0.59 8.88
CA ILE A 22 -5.03 -1.76 8.69
C ILE A 22 -6.05 -1.88 9.82
N GLY A 23 -5.64 -1.63 11.07
CA GLY A 23 -6.54 -1.60 12.22
C GLY A 23 -7.67 -0.59 12.08
N LEU A 24 -7.35 0.63 11.61
CA LEU A 24 -8.36 1.67 11.36
C LEU A 24 -9.35 1.23 10.25
N PHE A 25 -8.88 0.65 9.15
CA PHE A 25 -9.77 0.14 8.11
C PHE A 25 -10.71 -0.96 8.62
N ARG A 26 -10.21 -1.86 9.47
CA ARG A 26 -11.03 -2.91 10.09
C ARG A 26 -12.12 -2.38 11.02
N GLN A 27 -11.89 -1.24 11.67
CA GLN A 27 -12.90 -0.60 12.52
C GLN A 27 -14.12 -0.10 11.72
N HIS A 28 -13.92 0.21 10.43
CA HIS A 28 -14.95 0.74 9.55
C HIS A 28 -15.44 -0.25 8.47
N GLN A 29 -14.97 -1.52 8.50
CA GLN A 29 -15.25 -2.51 7.45
C GLN A 29 -16.73 -2.86 7.27
N TYR A 30 -17.58 -2.54 8.25
CA TYR A 30 -19.03 -2.77 8.20
C TYR A 30 -19.84 -1.52 7.83
N THR A 31 -19.20 -0.35 7.83
CA THR A 31 -19.84 0.95 7.55
C THR A 31 -19.42 1.56 6.22
N VAL A 32 -18.28 1.10 5.68
CA VAL A 32 -17.71 1.54 4.41
C VAL A 32 -17.44 0.27 3.61
N ASP A 33 -18.02 0.16 2.41
CA ASP A 33 -17.80 -1.02 1.60
C ASP A 33 -16.36 -1.08 1.05
N ALA A 34 -15.95 -2.24 0.54
CA ALA A 34 -14.58 -2.45 0.08
C ALA A 34 -14.17 -1.54 -1.09
N GLN A 35 -15.12 -1.18 -1.97
CA GLN A 35 -14.86 -0.30 -3.12
C GLN A 35 -14.73 1.15 -2.67
N GLU A 36 -15.59 1.61 -1.76
CA GLU A 36 -15.49 2.93 -1.13
C GLU A 36 -14.17 3.06 -0.37
N MET A 37 -13.79 2.03 0.39
CA MET A 37 -12.53 1.99 1.13
C MET A 37 -11.32 2.11 0.20
N LEU A 38 -11.35 1.43 -0.94
CA LEU A 38 -10.32 1.54 -1.98
C LEU A 38 -10.29 2.95 -2.59
N ALA A 39 -11.46 3.54 -2.87
CA ALA A 39 -11.57 4.86 -3.48
C ALA A 39 -10.99 5.96 -2.57
N ILE A 40 -11.38 5.99 -1.29
CA ILE A 40 -10.87 6.98 -0.33
C ILE A 40 -9.37 6.80 -0.08
N SER A 41 -8.89 5.55 -0.04
CA SER A 41 -7.46 5.27 0.12
C SER A 41 -6.66 5.73 -1.09
N SER A 42 -7.19 5.55 -2.30
CA SER A 42 -6.57 6.01 -3.55
C SER A 42 -6.53 7.54 -3.62
N TYR A 43 -7.59 8.21 -3.17
CA TYR A 43 -7.62 9.66 -3.04
C TYR A 43 -6.51 10.16 -2.10
N PHE A 44 -6.36 9.53 -0.93
CA PHE A 44 -5.29 9.85 0.01
C PHE A 44 -3.89 9.61 -0.59
N VAL A 45 -3.68 8.51 -1.34
CA VAL A 45 -2.43 8.28 -2.07
C VAL A 45 -2.15 9.42 -3.06
N GLY A 46 -3.15 9.94 -3.77
CA GLY A 46 -3.02 11.11 -4.63
C GLY A 46 -2.53 12.35 -3.87
N GLN A 47 -3.04 12.59 -2.67
CA GLN A 47 -2.56 13.67 -1.80
C GLN A 47 -1.10 13.46 -1.38
N LEU A 48 -0.70 12.23 -1.03
CA LEU A 48 0.69 11.90 -0.70
C LEU A 48 1.66 12.12 -1.87
N ILE A 49 1.22 11.84 -3.09
CA ILE A 49 1.98 12.15 -4.32
C ILE A 49 2.14 13.67 -4.47
N ALA A 50 1.05 14.43 -4.31
CA ALA A 50 1.07 15.88 -4.44
C ALA A 50 2.00 16.56 -3.40
N LEU A 51 2.18 15.94 -2.23
CA LEU A 51 3.07 16.41 -1.17
C LEU A 51 4.56 16.11 -1.41
N GLN A 52 4.92 15.35 -2.46
CA GLN A 52 6.32 15.08 -2.77
C GLN A 52 7.06 16.35 -3.23
N ASP A 53 8.35 16.45 -2.93
CA ASP A 53 9.21 17.50 -3.49
C ASP A 53 9.42 17.22 -4.99
N GLN A 54 8.73 17.96 -5.84
CA GLN A 54 8.75 17.79 -7.30
C GLN A 54 10.12 18.05 -7.94
N ARG A 55 11.06 18.66 -7.21
CA ARG A 55 12.46 18.80 -7.66
C ARG A 55 13.26 17.51 -7.49
N LYS A 56 12.75 16.55 -6.73
CA LYS A 56 13.41 15.28 -6.37
C LYS A 56 12.69 14.05 -6.89
N VAL A 57 11.37 14.12 -7.01
CA VAL A 57 10.52 13.02 -7.45
C VAL A 57 9.56 13.54 -8.51
N THR A 58 9.67 13.00 -9.73
CA THR A 58 8.72 13.33 -10.79
C THR A 58 7.38 12.61 -10.57
N PRO A 59 6.28 13.06 -11.19
CA PRO A 59 4.99 12.35 -11.13
C PRO A 59 5.10 10.88 -11.56
N GLU A 60 5.89 10.60 -12.60
CA GLU A 60 6.11 9.24 -13.11
C GLU A 60 6.83 8.37 -12.08
N GLN A 61 7.86 8.93 -11.42
CA GLN A 61 8.59 8.23 -10.35
C GLN A 61 7.67 7.95 -9.14
N ALA A 62 6.82 8.91 -8.77
CA ALA A 62 5.84 8.71 -7.71
C ALA A 62 4.84 7.59 -8.07
N MET A 63 4.36 7.56 -9.32
CA MET A 63 3.47 6.51 -9.79
C MET A 63 4.15 5.14 -9.88
N GLN A 64 5.44 5.06 -10.23
CA GLN A 64 6.21 3.82 -10.16
C GLN A 64 6.25 3.25 -8.75
N ILE A 65 6.42 4.11 -7.73
CA ILE A 65 6.35 3.70 -6.32
C ILE A 65 4.98 3.09 -6.01
N VAL A 66 3.89 3.77 -6.40
CA VAL A 66 2.54 3.25 -6.17
C VAL A 66 2.32 1.91 -6.84
N GLN A 67 2.65 1.79 -8.14
CA GLN A 67 2.44 0.56 -8.92
C GLN A 67 3.20 -0.62 -8.33
N ALA A 68 4.47 -0.43 -7.94
CA ALA A 68 5.29 -1.49 -7.36
C ALA A 68 4.70 -1.99 -6.02
N ASN A 69 4.19 -1.08 -5.18
CA ASN A 69 3.60 -1.45 -3.90
C ASN A 69 2.22 -2.09 -4.05
N LEU A 70 1.39 -1.64 -5.01
CA LEU A 70 0.13 -2.30 -5.34
C LEU A 70 0.35 -3.75 -5.77
N ALA A 71 1.33 -3.98 -6.65
CA ALA A 71 1.67 -5.34 -7.09
C ALA A 71 2.09 -6.24 -5.92
N GLU A 72 2.91 -5.74 -5.00
CA GLU A 72 3.33 -6.51 -3.82
C GLU A 72 2.17 -6.75 -2.84
N GLY A 73 1.34 -5.74 -2.58
CA GLY A 73 0.14 -5.87 -1.73
C GLY A 73 -0.83 -6.92 -2.28
N ASN A 74 -1.08 -6.91 -3.59
CA ASN A 74 -1.92 -7.92 -4.26
C ASN A 74 -1.32 -9.32 -4.13
N ARG A 75 0.00 -9.47 -4.36
CA ARG A 75 0.69 -10.76 -4.16
C ARG A 75 0.56 -11.27 -2.73
N GLN A 76 0.70 -10.41 -1.74
CA GLN A 76 0.53 -10.77 -0.33
C GLN A 76 -0.89 -11.27 -0.04
N VAL A 77 -1.92 -10.59 -0.53
CA VAL A 77 -3.32 -11.02 -0.34
C VAL A 77 -3.58 -12.37 -1.01
N VAL A 78 -3.16 -12.55 -2.26
CA VAL A 78 -3.30 -13.83 -2.98
C VAL A 78 -2.60 -14.96 -2.25
N ARG A 79 -1.36 -14.74 -1.77
CA ARG A 79 -0.62 -15.73 -0.99
C ARG A 79 -1.40 -16.15 0.26
N ASN A 80 -1.89 -15.18 1.03
CA ASN A 80 -2.65 -15.45 2.25
C ASN A 80 -3.92 -16.25 1.97
N LEU A 81 -4.62 -15.95 0.87
CA LEU A 81 -5.83 -16.69 0.47
C LEU A 81 -5.49 -18.13 0.09
N MET A 82 -4.41 -18.36 -0.66
CA MET A 82 -3.94 -19.70 -1.04
C MET A 82 -3.52 -20.53 0.18
N GLU A 83 -2.83 -19.92 1.14
CA GLU A 83 -2.43 -20.59 2.39
C GLU A 83 -3.64 -20.97 3.24
N GLN A 84 -4.66 -20.11 3.31
CA GLN A 84 -5.91 -20.39 4.04
C GLN A 84 -6.73 -21.51 3.39
N THR A 85 -6.73 -21.63 2.06
CA THR A 85 -7.44 -22.71 1.35
C THR A 85 -6.65 -24.02 1.34
N GLY A 86 -5.32 -23.97 1.29
CA GLY A 86 -4.46 -25.15 1.36
C GLY A 86 -4.39 -25.79 2.76
N GLY A 87 -4.70 -25.06 3.83
CA GLY A 87 -4.81 -25.60 5.20
C GLY A 87 -6.13 -26.29 5.52
N MET A 88 -7.07 -26.35 4.56
CA MET A 88 -8.36 -27.05 4.70
C MET A 88 -8.45 -28.32 3.82
N ALA A 89 -7.31 -28.84 3.33
CA ALA A 89 -7.22 -30.08 2.55
C ALA A 89 -6.68 -31.25 3.39
#